data_AF-A0A3S4IRF2-F1
#
_entry.id   AF-A0A3S4IRF2-F1
#
_cell.length_a   1.000
_cell.length_b   1.000
_cell.length_c   1.000
_cell.angle_alpha   90.00
_cell.angle_beta   90.00
_cell.angle_gamma   90.00
#
_symmetry.space_group_name_H-M   'P 1'
#
loop_
_entity.id
_entity.type
_entity.pdbx_description
1 polymer ?
#
loop_
_entity_poly.entity_id
_entity_poly.type
_entity_poly.pdbx_seq_one_letter_code
_entity_poly.pdbx_strand_id
1 'polypeptide(L)'
;MRGAITLAGVLSIPLFLNDGTPFPARYELIFLSAGVILFSLFAGVIMLPILLRNVELGDKSLARKEERLARSATAEVAIVAIQKMEERLAADSKENIDDQLLKEVSSRVIGNLRRRADGRNDVESSELEENLERRFRLTALRSERAELYHLRATQQISNETLQKLLHDLDLLEALLIEHE
;
A
#
# COMPACT_ATOMS: atom_id res chain seq x y z
N MET A 1 -13.46 -1.54 -30.09
CA MET A 1 -13.29 -1.93 -31.51
C MET A 1 -13.38 -0.72 -32.43
N ARG A 2 -12.33 0.10 -32.55
CA ARG A 2 -12.28 1.19 -33.54
C ARG A 2 -11.22 0.82 -34.58
N GLY A 3 -11.56 0.83 -35.86
CA GLY A 3 -10.65 0.53 -36.97
C GLY A 3 -10.70 -0.91 -37.52
N ALA A 4 -11.16 -1.90 -36.76
CA ALA A 4 -11.25 -3.29 -37.25
C ALA A 4 -12.24 -3.45 -38.42
N ILE A 5 -13.40 -2.79 -38.35
CA ILE A 5 -14.42 -2.83 -39.41
C ILE A 5 -13.94 -2.08 -40.65
N THR A 6 -13.26 -0.93 -40.47
CA THR A 6 -12.68 -0.13 -41.56
C THR A 6 -11.56 -0.88 -42.27
N LEU A 7 -10.69 -1.57 -41.52
CA LEU A 7 -9.61 -2.38 -42.07
C LEU A 7 -10.14 -3.62 -42.81
N ALA A 8 -11.15 -4.29 -42.24
CA ALA A 8 -11.80 -5.43 -42.88
C ALA A 8 -12.46 -5.06 -44.22
N GLY A 9 -13.14 -3.91 -44.28
CA GLY A 9 -13.78 -3.43 -45.51
C GLY A 9 -12.80 -3.04 -46.62
N VAL A 10 -11.59 -2.63 -46.27
CA VAL A 10 -10.54 -2.26 -47.23
C VAL A 10 -9.77 -3.49 -47.70
N LEU A 11 -9.51 -4.44 -46.81
CA LEU A 11 -8.83 -5.69 -47.15
C LEU A 11 -9.72 -6.66 -47.95
N SER A 12 -11.04 -6.50 -47.91
CA SER A 12 -11.97 -7.26 -48.74
C SER A 12 -12.04 -6.77 -50.20
N ILE A 13 -11.36 -5.65 -50.55
CA ILE A 13 -11.29 -5.15 -51.92
C ILE A 13 -10.45 -6.12 -52.77
N PRO A 14 -11.01 -6.66 -53.88
CA PRO A 14 -10.31 -7.64 -54.71
C PRO A 14 -9.06 -7.04 -55.37
N LEU A 15 -8.04 -7.89 -55.59
CA LEU A 15 -6.78 -7.48 -56.20
C LEU A 15 -6.91 -7.16 -57.69
N PHE A 16 -7.81 -7.86 -58.37
CA PHE A 16 -8.05 -7.76 -59.81
C PHE A 16 -9.55 -7.65 -60.09
N LEU A 17 -9.90 -6.98 -61.18
CA LEU A 17 -11.25 -7.01 -61.76
C LEU A 17 -11.50 -8.36 -62.43
N ASN A 18 -12.76 -8.66 -62.74
CA ASN A 18 -13.17 -9.89 -63.43
C ASN A 18 -12.46 -10.10 -64.78
N ASP A 19 -11.96 -9.00 -65.38
CA ASP A 19 -11.23 -9.00 -66.65
C ASP A 19 -9.70 -9.16 -66.47
N GLY A 20 -9.22 -9.42 -65.25
CA GLY A 20 -7.80 -9.64 -64.92
C GLY A 20 -6.95 -8.37 -64.77
N THR A 21 -7.54 -7.18 -64.92
CA THR A 21 -6.86 -5.89 -64.70
C THR A 21 -6.76 -5.57 -63.20
N PRO A 22 -5.69 -4.91 -62.72
CA PRO A 22 -5.54 -4.58 -61.30
C PRO A 22 -6.62 -3.57 -60.85
N PHE A 23 -7.10 -3.72 -59.62
CA PHE A 23 -8.13 -2.83 -59.09
C PHE A 23 -7.62 -1.39 -58.97
N PRO A 24 -8.29 -0.40 -59.62
CA PRO A 24 -7.82 0.98 -59.62
C PRO A 24 -7.97 1.62 -58.24
N ALA A 25 -7.02 2.47 -57.88
CA ALA A 25 -7.04 3.28 -56.65
C ALA A 25 -7.06 2.50 -55.31
N ARG A 26 -6.71 1.20 -55.29
CA ARG A 26 -6.73 0.37 -54.08
C ARG A 26 -5.76 0.87 -53.00
N TYR A 27 -4.56 1.26 -53.38
CA TYR A 27 -3.54 1.71 -52.43
C TYR A 27 -3.92 3.06 -51.80
N GLU A 28 -4.60 3.91 -52.56
CA GLU A 28 -5.14 5.19 -52.14
C GLU A 28 -6.27 5.00 -51.10
N LEU A 29 -7.14 4.02 -51.32
CA LEU A 29 -8.18 3.64 -50.34
C LEU A 29 -7.59 3.06 -49.05
N ILE A 30 -6.55 2.22 -49.16
CA ILE A 30 -5.81 1.70 -48.00
C ILE A 30 -5.14 2.83 -47.23
N PHE A 31 -4.49 3.75 -47.93
CA PHE A 31 -3.81 4.90 -47.34
C PHE A 31 -4.78 5.81 -46.60
N LEU A 32 -5.92 6.14 -47.21
CA LEU A 32 -6.95 6.97 -46.60
C LEU A 32 -7.51 6.30 -45.34
N SER A 33 -7.77 4.99 -45.41
CA SER A 33 -8.33 4.24 -44.29
C SER A 33 -7.37 4.15 -43.12
N ALA A 34 -6.08 3.88 -43.37
CA ALA A 34 -5.05 3.93 -42.35
C ALA A 34 -4.93 5.32 -41.73
N GLY A 35 -5.00 6.38 -42.55
CA GLY A 35 -4.98 7.77 -42.10
C GLY A 35 -6.16 8.11 -41.19
N VAL A 36 -7.39 7.71 -41.56
CA VAL A 36 -8.60 7.93 -40.75
C VAL A 36 -8.52 7.17 -39.42
N ILE A 37 -8.01 5.94 -39.42
CA ILE A 37 -7.82 5.17 -38.19
C ILE A 37 -6.85 5.91 -37.26
N LEU A 38 -5.69 6.30 -37.76
CA LEU A 38 -4.66 6.99 -36.98
C LEU A 38 -5.19 8.33 -36.43
N PHE A 39 -5.86 9.11 -37.28
CA PHE A 39 -6.49 10.38 -36.89
C PHE A 39 -7.54 10.19 -35.80
N SER A 40 -8.42 9.19 -35.94
CA SER A 40 -9.47 8.91 -34.95
C SER A 40 -8.89 8.47 -33.60
N LEU A 41 -7.77 7.73 -33.61
CA LEU A 41 -7.08 7.29 -32.41
C LEU A 41 -6.42 8.48 -31.72
N PHE A 42 -5.70 9.31 -32.48
CA PHE A 42 -5.06 10.50 -31.97
C PHE A 42 -6.08 11.49 -31.37
N ALA A 43 -7.17 11.74 -32.09
CA ALA A 43 -8.28 12.54 -31.61
C ALA A 43 -8.90 11.93 -30.34
N GLY A 44 -9.09 10.61 -30.28
CA GLY A 44 -9.58 9.93 -29.09
C GLY A 44 -8.66 10.10 -27.88
N VAL A 45 -7.34 9.93 -28.06
CA VAL A 45 -6.34 10.07 -26.99
C VAL A 45 -6.27 11.48 -26.44
N ILE A 46 -6.48 12.51 -27.27
CA ILE A 46 -6.49 13.92 -26.83
C ILE A 46 -7.85 14.34 -26.28
N MET A 47 -8.94 13.92 -26.91
CA MET A 47 -10.29 14.34 -26.55
C MET A 47 -10.75 13.71 -25.23
N LEU A 48 -10.35 12.46 -24.96
CA LEU A 48 -10.72 11.74 -23.73
C LEU A 48 -10.23 12.45 -22.45
N PRO A 49 -8.95 12.83 -22.28
CA PRO A 49 -8.51 13.53 -21.07
C PRO A 49 -9.15 14.91 -20.94
N ILE A 50 -9.45 15.60 -22.06
CA ILE A 50 -10.13 16.91 -22.03
C ILE A 50 -11.58 16.76 -21.54
N LEU A 51 -12.31 15.76 -22.03
CA LEU A 51 -13.67 15.47 -21.59
C LEU A 51 -13.72 14.97 -20.14
N LEU A 52 -12.75 14.16 -19.74
CA LEU A 52 -12.68 13.60 -18.39
C LEU A 52 -12.10 14.57 -17.35
N ARG A 53 -11.50 15.70 -17.76
CA ARG A 53 -10.89 16.68 -16.84
C ARG A 53 -11.90 17.31 -15.88
N ASN A 54 -13.16 17.43 -16.31
CA ASN A 54 -14.25 18.03 -15.51
C ASN A 54 -15.25 16.98 -15.02
N VAL A 55 -15.01 15.70 -15.27
CA VAL A 55 -15.77 14.63 -14.61
C VAL A 55 -15.09 14.40 -13.27
N GLU A 56 -15.60 15.08 -12.25
CA GLU A 56 -15.24 14.79 -10.86
C GLU A 56 -15.57 13.31 -10.60
N LEU A 57 -14.52 12.47 -10.61
CA LEU A 57 -14.57 11.09 -10.15
C LEU A 57 -15.18 11.12 -8.75
N GLY A 58 -16.41 10.62 -8.64
CA GLY A 58 -17.25 10.74 -7.47
C GLY A 58 -16.52 10.52 -6.14
N ASP A 59 -16.87 11.37 -5.18
CA ASP A 59 -16.91 11.14 -3.74
C ASP A 59 -15.67 10.68 -2.98
N LYS A 60 -14.50 10.55 -3.63
CA LYS A 60 -13.25 10.27 -2.91
C LYS A 60 -12.93 11.34 -1.86
N SER A 61 -13.37 12.57 -2.08
CA SER A 61 -13.23 13.66 -1.12
C SER A 61 -14.18 13.53 0.07
N LEU A 62 -15.45 13.14 -0.15
CA LEU A 62 -16.39 12.90 0.95
C LEU A 62 -16.03 11.66 1.74
N ALA A 63 -15.69 10.55 1.09
CA ALA A 63 -15.22 9.33 1.75
C ALA A 63 -13.98 9.58 2.63
N ARG A 64 -13.01 10.37 2.14
CA ARG A 64 -11.83 10.77 2.94
C ARG A 64 -12.19 11.67 4.13
N LYS A 65 -13.21 12.53 4.01
CA LYS A 65 -13.70 13.36 5.12
C LYS A 65 -14.42 12.53 6.17
N GLU A 66 -15.28 11.61 5.73
CA GLU A 66 -15.97 10.66 6.60
C GLU A 66 -14.98 9.78 7.37
N GLU A 67 -13.96 9.26 6.68
CA GLU A 67 -12.89 8.48 7.29
C GLU A 67 -12.10 9.29 8.32
N ARG A 68 -11.70 10.53 7.99
CA ARG A 68 -11.00 11.41 8.93
C ARG A 68 -11.84 11.71 10.17
N LEU A 69 -13.13 11.98 10.00
CA LEU A 69 -14.07 12.19 11.11
C LEU A 69 -14.21 10.94 11.99
N ALA A 70 -14.35 9.77 11.38
CA ALA A 70 -14.44 8.51 12.12
C ALA A 70 -13.14 8.22 12.89
N ARG A 71 -11.97 8.44 12.27
CA ARG A 71 -10.66 8.27 12.91
C ARG A 71 -10.46 9.22 14.09
N SER A 72 -10.79 10.51 13.93
CA SER A 72 -10.66 11.47 15.02
C SER A 72 -11.59 11.16 16.18
N ALA A 73 -12.85 10.83 15.89
CA ALA A 73 -13.84 10.50 16.93
C ALA A 73 -13.47 9.22 17.70
N THR A 74 -13.02 8.17 17.00
CA THR A 74 -12.62 6.91 17.65
C THR A 74 -11.34 7.09 18.48
N ALA A 75 -10.37 7.87 18.01
CA ALA A 75 -9.17 8.17 18.77
C ALA A 75 -9.47 8.97 20.05
N GLU A 76 -10.39 9.93 20.00
CA GLU A 76 -10.81 10.71 21.16
C GLU A 76 -11.44 9.82 22.24
N VAL A 77 -12.36 8.93 21.85
CA VAL A 77 -12.97 7.95 22.76
C VAL A 77 -11.91 7.02 23.38
N ALA A 78 -10.96 6.54 22.57
CA ALA A 78 -9.88 5.68 23.05
C ALA A 78 -8.97 6.39 24.06
N ILE A 79 -8.64 7.67 23.83
CA ILE A 79 -7.83 8.48 24.74
C ILE A 79 -8.53 8.64 26.09
N VAL A 80 -9.83 8.96 26.09
CA VAL A 80 -10.61 9.08 27.33
C VAL A 80 -10.65 7.74 28.09
N ALA A 81 -10.78 6.62 27.38
CA ALA A 81 -10.76 5.30 28.01
C ALA A 81 -9.41 5.00 28.68
N ILE A 82 -8.29 5.38 28.06
CA ILE A 82 -6.95 5.23 28.62
C ILE A 82 -6.77 6.12 29.86
N GLN A 83 -7.21 7.38 29.81
CA GLN A 83 -7.14 8.29 30.96
C GLN A 83 -7.95 7.77 32.15
N LYS A 84 -9.15 7.24 31.91
CA LYS A 84 -9.94 6.60 32.96
C LYS A 84 -9.29 5.33 33.51
N MET A 85 -8.60 4.57 32.67
CA MET A 85 -7.82 3.42 33.11
C MET A 85 -6.62 3.86 33.96
N GLU A 86 -5.91 4.91 33.56
CA GLU A 86 -4.82 5.53 34.33
C GLU A 86 -5.30 5.95 35.72
N GLU A 87 -6.41 6.69 35.83
CA GLU A 87 -6.99 7.10 37.11
C GLU A 87 -7.35 5.90 38.01
N ARG A 88 -7.92 4.84 37.41
CA ARG A 88 -8.27 3.62 38.14
C ARG A 88 -7.04 2.88 38.67
N LEU A 89 -6.00 2.78 37.86
CA LEU A 89 -4.74 2.11 38.21
C LEU A 89 -3.96 2.91 39.25
N ALA A 90 -3.95 4.24 39.14
CA ALA A 90 -3.35 5.13 40.14
C ALA A 90 -4.08 5.07 41.49
N ALA A 91 -5.40 4.84 41.48
CA ALA A 91 -6.21 4.67 42.69
C ALA A 91 -6.15 3.24 43.27
N ASP A 92 -5.78 2.24 42.47
CA ASP A 92 -5.72 0.84 42.92
C ASP A 92 -4.36 0.53 43.56
N SER A 93 -4.33 0.67 44.89
CA SER A 93 -3.13 0.42 45.69
C SER A 93 -2.67 -1.06 45.71
N LYS A 94 -3.40 -1.99 45.08
CA LYS A 94 -3.02 -3.41 45.00
C LYS A 94 -1.97 -3.71 43.94
N GLU A 95 -1.97 -3.00 42.82
CA GLU A 95 -1.03 -3.29 41.72
C GLU A 95 0.35 -2.65 41.92
N ASN A 96 0.49 -1.73 42.91
CA ASN A 96 1.75 -1.07 43.29
C ASN A 96 2.60 -0.62 42.09
N ILE A 97 1.93 -0.07 41.07
CA ILE A 97 2.54 0.43 39.84
C ILE A 97 3.12 1.82 40.13
N ASP A 98 4.32 2.09 39.65
CA ASP A 98 4.91 3.42 39.71
C ASP A 98 4.09 4.41 38.86
N ASP A 99 3.59 5.47 39.50
CA ASP A 99 2.81 6.53 38.86
C ASP A 99 3.57 7.21 37.70
N GLN A 100 4.91 7.27 37.79
CA GLN A 100 5.73 7.80 36.72
C GLN A 100 5.72 6.90 35.48
N LEU A 101 5.86 5.57 35.67
CA LEU A 101 5.79 4.60 34.58
C LEU A 101 4.39 4.57 33.95
N LEU A 102 3.34 4.66 34.78
CA LEU A 102 1.95 4.71 34.33
C LEU A 102 1.72 5.88 33.38
N LYS A 103 2.14 7.08 33.78
CA LYS A 103 2.03 8.32 32.98
C LYS A 103 2.88 8.30 31.72
N GLU A 104 4.09 7.74 31.78
CA GLU A 104 4.95 7.61 30.61
C GLU A 104 4.31 6.71 29.55
N VAL A 105 3.80 5.55 29.97
CA VAL A 105 3.15 4.60 29.08
C VAL A 105 1.84 5.19 28.52
N SER A 106 1.01 5.81 29.36
CA SER A 106 -0.26 6.42 28.91
C SER A 106 0.01 7.54 27.90
N SER A 107 0.97 8.42 28.18
CA SER A 107 1.39 9.51 27.28
C SER A 107 1.89 8.97 25.93
N ARG A 108 2.72 7.92 25.94
CA ARG A 108 3.22 7.29 24.70
C ARG A 108 2.08 6.70 23.86
N VAL A 109 1.13 6.01 24.49
CA VAL A 109 -0.02 5.40 23.80
C VAL A 109 -0.97 6.47 23.26
N ILE A 110 -1.30 7.49 24.06
CA ILE A 110 -2.14 8.64 23.66
C ILE A 110 -1.48 9.40 22.50
N GLY A 111 -0.16 9.62 22.55
CA GLY A 111 0.60 10.24 21.47
C GLY A 111 0.48 9.47 20.15
N ASN A 112 0.57 8.13 20.19
CA ASN A 112 0.36 7.27 19.02
C ASN A 112 -1.08 7.31 18.49
N LEU A 113 -2.09 7.43 19.36
CA LEU A 113 -3.49 7.58 18.94
C LEU A 113 -3.74 8.91 18.22
N ARG A 114 -3.21 10.02 18.76
CA ARG A 114 -3.34 11.34 18.15
C ARG A 114 -2.67 11.42 16.77
N ARG A 115 -1.45 10.89 16.64
CA ARG A 115 -0.76 10.82 15.34
C ARG A 115 -1.57 10.08 14.27
N ARG A 116 -2.18 8.94 14.63
CA ARG A 116 -3.06 8.19 13.73
C ARG A 116 -4.35 8.93 13.39
N ALA A 117 -4.88 9.74 14.31
CA ALA A 117 -6.11 10.51 14.12
C ALA A 117 -5.93 11.71 13.18
N ASP A 118 -4.82 12.45 13.32
CA ASP A 118 -4.57 13.67 12.54
C ASP A 118 -4.40 13.41 11.04
N GLY A 119 -4.20 12.15 10.63
CA GLY A 119 -3.98 11.77 9.23
C GLY A 119 -2.82 12.56 8.60
N ARG A 120 -1.88 13.00 9.45
CA ARG A 120 -0.62 13.68 9.11
C ARG A 120 0.46 12.69 8.70
N ASN A 121 0.18 11.39 8.89
CA ASN A 121 0.85 10.34 8.17
C ASN A 121 0.24 10.34 6.77
N ASP A 122 0.93 10.96 5.81
CA ASP A 122 0.73 10.57 4.42
C ASP A 122 0.86 9.04 4.40
N VAL A 123 -0.04 8.35 3.70
CA VAL A 123 -0.02 6.88 3.64
C VAL A 123 1.38 6.39 3.23
N GLU A 124 2.04 7.13 2.33
CA GLU A 124 3.45 6.94 1.96
C GLU A 124 4.44 7.11 3.13
N SER A 125 4.29 8.13 3.99
CA SER A 125 5.22 8.31 5.12
C SER A 125 5.04 7.23 6.19
N SER A 126 3.80 6.77 6.41
CA SER A 126 3.51 5.65 7.33
C SER A 126 4.14 4.35 6.83
N GLU A 127 3.96 4.04 5.54
CA GLU A 127 4.54 2.83 4.93
C GLU A 127 6.07 2.86 4.97
N LEU A 128 6.68 4.01 4.73
CA LEU A 128 8.14 4.17 4.81
C LEU A 128 8.66 3.98 6.25
N GLU A 129 7.99 4.56 7.25
CA GLU A 129 8.36 4.39 8.66
C GLU A 129 8.23 2.92 9.10
N GLU A 130 7.12 2.25 8.77
CA GLU A 130 6.88 0.84 9.09
C GLU A 130 7.90 -0.09 8.42
N ASN A 131 8.22 0.16 7.15
CA ASN A 131 9.25 -0.60 6.44
C ASN A 131 10.63 -0.39 7.05
N LEU A 132 10.97 0.85 7.46
CA LEU A 132 12.24 1.16 8.10
C LEU A 132 12.36 0.45 9.46
N GLU A 133 11.32 0.53 10.28
CA GLU A 133 11.26 -0.14 11.58
C GLU A 133 11.41 -1.65 11.43
N ARG A 134 10.70 -2.27 10.48
CA ARG A 134 10.81 -3.69 10.18
C ARG A 134 12.23 -4.09 9.80
N ARG A 135 12.88 -3.32 8.92
CA ARG A 135 14.27 -3.56 8.51
C ARG A 135 15.24 -3.49 9.69
N PHE A 136 15.06 -2.53 10.59
CA PHE A 136 15.87 -2.47 11.80
C PHE A 136 15.66 -3.67 12.72
N ARG A 137 14.40 -4.06 12.97
CA ARG A 137 14.07 -5.24 13.79
C ARG A 137 14.66 -6.53 13.21
N LEU A 138 14.53 -6.76 11.90
CA LEU A 138 15.12 -7.92 11.23
C LEU A 138 16.66 -7.92 11.33
N THR A 139 17.29 -6.74 11.23
CA THR A 139 18.74 -6.63 11.40
C THR A 139 19.17 -6.98 12.82
N ALA A 140 18.42 -6.52 13.83
CA ALA A 140 18.66 -6.86 15.23
C ALA A 140 18.53 -8.38 15.46
N LEU A 141 17.44 -9.02 15.01
CA LEU A 141 17.23 -10.46 15.15
C LEU A 141 18.36 -11.28 14.51
N ARG A 142 18.86 -10.86 13.34
CA ARG A 142 20.02 -11.52 12.69
C ARG A 142 21.28 -11.41 13.51
N SER A 143 21.52 -10.25 14.14
CA SER A 143 22.68 -10.05 15.01
C SER A 143 22.58 -10.88 16.30
N GLU A 144 21.41 -10.96 16.91
CA GLU A 144 21.16 -11.81 18.08
C GLU A 144 21.39 -13.29 17.76
N ARG A 145 20.92 -13.75 16.60
CA ARG A 145 21.15 -15.12 16.13
C ARG A 145 22.65 -15.43 16.00
N ALA A 146 23.43 -14.51 15.43
CA ALA A 146 24.87 -14.68 15.29
C ALA A 146 25.58 -14.80 16.66
N GLU A 147 25.17 -13.98 17.63
CA GLU A 147 25.72 -14.03 18.99
C GLU A 147 25.38 -15.34 19.70
N LEU A 148 24.15 -15.86 19.54
CA LEU A 148 23.77 -17.17 20.10
C LEU A 148 24.66 -18.31 19.57
N TYR A 149 25.00 -18.30 18.29
CA TYR A 149 25.95 -19.28 17.74
C TYR A 149 27.36 -19.10 18.31
N HIS A 150 27.80 -17.86 18.53
CA HIS A 150 29.10 -17.57 19.14
C HIS A 150 29.16 -18.04 20.61
N LEU A 151 28.11 -17.78 21.39
CA LEU A 151 27.97 -18.28 22.77
C LEU A 151 27.95 -19.81 22.83
N ARG A 152 27.37 -20.47 21.82
CA ARG A 152 27.41 -21.93 21.70
C ARG A 152 28.82 -22.43 21.38
N ALA A 153 29.51 -21.79 20.44
CA ALA A 153 30.87 -22.14 20.04
C ALA A 153 31.87 -21.98 21.20
N THR A 154 31.65 -20.97 22.06
CA THR A 154 32.45 -20.74 23.28
C THR A 154 31.97 -21.55 24.48
N GLN A 155 31.03 -22.49 24.29
CA GLN A 155 30.47 -23.39 25.32
C GLN A 155 29.81 -22.68 26.50
N GLN A 156 29.40 -21.41 26.35
CA GLN A 156 28.71 -20.66 27.40
C GLN A 156 27.24 -21.08 27.54
N ILE A 157 26.64 -21.60 26.47
CA ILE A 157 25.25 -22.07 26.47
C ILE A 157 25.12 -23.53 26.02
N SER A 158 24.11 -24.21 26.58
CA SER A 158 23.76 -25.57 26.21
C SER A 158 23.07 -25.64 24.83
N ASN A 159 23.06 -26.82 24.21
CA ASN A 159 22.36 -27.01 22.94
C ASN A 159 20.84 -26.82 23.07
N GLU A 160 20.27 -27.24 24.19
CA GLU A 160 18.85 -27.11 24.48
C GLU A 160 18.46 -25.62 24.63
N THR A 161 19.28 -24.84 25.34
CA THR A 161 19.10 -23.38 25.48
C THR A 161 19.17 -22.69 24.14
N LEU A 162 20.14 -23.07 23.29
CA LEU A 162 20.27 -22.52 21.94
C LEU A 162 19.01 -22.80 21.10
N GLN A 163 18.54 -24.05 21.06
CA GLN A 163 17.35 -24.41 20.27
C GLN A 163 16.10 -23.66 20.72
N LYS A 164 15.92 -23.51 22.04
CA LYS A 164 14.80 -22.75 22.59
C LYS A 164 14.85 -21.28 22.17
N LEU A 165 15.99 -20.61 22.34
CA LEU A 165 16.13 -19.19 21.99
C LEU A 165 16.05 -18.95 20.48
N LEU A 166 16.60 -19.84 19.66
CA LEU A 166 16.46 -19.76 18.21
C LEU A 166 15.00 -19.89 17.78
N HIS A 167 14.24 -20.79 18.41
CA HIS A 167 12.81 -20.94 18.12
C HIS A 167 12.01 -19.68 18.46
N ASP A 168 12.31 -19.03 19.59
CA ASP A 168 11.67 -17.76 19.97
C ASP A 168 12.00 -16.64 18.96
N LEU A 169 13.25 -16.58 18.48
CA LEU A 169 13.66 -15.63 17.43
C LEU A 169 13.00 -15.93 16.08
N ASP A 170 12.88 -17.20 15.70
CA ASP A 170 12.19 -17.64 14.48
C ASP A 170 10.71 -17.22 14.51
N LEU A 171 10.04 -17.32 15.67
CA LEU A 171 8.66 -16.88 15.85
C LEU A 171 8.52 -15.36 15.68
N LEU A 172 9.43 -14.58 16.27
CA LEU A 172 9.45 -13.12 16.11
C LEU A 172 9.73 -12.71 14.66
N GLU A 173 10.62 -13.41 13.97
CA GLU A 173 10.93 -13.19 12.56
C GLU A 173 9.71 -13.52 11.68
N ALA A 174 8.98 -14.60 11.97
CA ALA A 174 7.75 -14.97 11.25
C ALA A 174 6.66 -13.89 11.35
N LEU A 175 6.43 -13.34 12.55
CA LEU A 175 5.47 -12.24 12.74
C LEU A 175 5.83 -10.97 11.95
N LEU A 176 7.13 -10.75 11.70
CA LEU A 176 7.61 -9.61 10.91
C LEU A 176 7.58 -9.85 9.41
N ILE A 177 7.51 -11.11 8.95
CA ILE A 177 7.44 -11.46 7.53
C ILE A 177 5.99 -11.61 7.07
N GLU A 178 5.08 -12.10 7.92
CA GLU A 178 3.66 -12.35 7.57
C GLU A 178 2.84 -11.08 7.26
N HIS A 179 3.39 -9.89 7.50
CA HIS A 179 2.81 -8.60 7.11
C HIS A 179 3.32 -8.11 5.72
N GLU A 180 3.58 -9.02 4.78
CA GLU A 180 3.80 -8.77 3.33
C GLU A 180 2.56 -9.18 2.52
#